data_AF-V4IYE6-F1
#
_entry.id   AF-V4IYE6-F1
#
_cell.length_a   1.000
_cell.length_b   1.000
_cell.length_c   1.000
_cell.angle_alpha   90.00
_cell.angle_beta   90.00
_cell.angle_gamma   90.00
#
_symmetry.space_group_name_H-M   'P 1'
#
loop_
_entity.id
_entity.type
_entity.pdbx_description
1 polymer ?
#
loop_
_entity_poly.entity_id
_entity_poly.type
_entity_poly.pdbx_seq_one_letter_code
_entity_poly.pdbx_strand_id
1 'polypeptide(L)'
;MSDAPDDADDPESDADGDGADAGFERELSNARALLAGDDLRAVHVGVVRGGEVETAVARGGDGDQTRLRALTLLAAHLRTVAAEAGVDPGTLAADAARLAGEMEAP
;
A
#
# COMPACT_ATOMS: atom_id res chain seq x y z
N MET A 1 11.09 -58.12 25.19
CA MET A 1 9.98 -57.66 24.33
C MET A 1 10.43 -56.35 23.72
N SER A 2 10.31 -56.27 22.40
CA SER A 2 11.01 -55.33 21.54
C SER A 2 10.59 -53.88 21.71
N ASP A 3 11.58 -53.04 21.53
CA ASP A 3 11.58 -51.61 21.30
C ASP A 3 10.79 -51.28 20.02
N ALA A 4 10.03 -50.19 20.03
CA ALA A 4 9.49 -49.54 18.84
C ALA A 4 9.33 -48.04 19.16
N PRO A 5 10.02 -47.15 18.45
CA PRO A 5 9.72 -45.73 18.48
C PRO A 5 8.51 -45.49 17.56
N ASP A 6 7.45 -44.89 18.11
CA ASP A 6 6.36 -44.37 17.31
C ASP A 6 6.76 -42.96 16.86
N ASP A 7 7.35 -42.90 15.66
CA ASP A 7 7.54 -41.68 14.89
C ASP A 7 6.16 -41.07 14.60
N ALA A 8 5.76 -40.11 15.41
CA ALA A 8 4.77 -39.11 15.02
C ALA A 8 5.53 -37.79 14.84
N ASP A 9 6.08 -37.63 13.64
CA ASP A 9 6.30 -36.32 13.02
C ASP A 9 4.96 -35.58 13.03
N ASP A 10 4.75 -34.75 14.04
CA ASP A 10 3.66 -33.77 14.03
C ASP A 10 4.14 -32.65 13.11
N PRO A 11 3.51 -32.42 11.93
CA PRO A 11 3.97 -31.39 11.03
C PRO A 11 3.86 -30.05 11.76
N GLU A 12 5.01 -29.39 11.92
CA GLU A 12 5.10 -27.99 12.36
C GLU A 12 4.06 -27.20 11.57
N SER A 13 3.00 -26.80 12.26
CA SER A 13 1.91 -26.05 11.68
C SER A 13 2.50 -24.69 11.32
N ASP A 14 2.67 -24.44 10.02
CA ASP A 14 3.08 -23.17 9.39
C ASP A 14 2.05 -22.05 9.71
N ALA A 15 1.87 -21.72 10.99
CA ALA A 15 0.88 -20.78 11.50
C ALA A 15 1.38 -19.32 11.50
N ASP A 16 2.51 -19.05 10.85
CA ASP A 16 3.08 -17.70 10.76
C ASP A 16 2.59 -16.89 9.54
N GLY A 17 1.79 -17.49 8.65
CA GLY A 17 1.25 -16.82 7.44
C GLY A 17 -0.13 -16.16 7.58
N ASP A 18 -1.00 -16.65 8.46
CA ASP A 18 -2.43 -16.30 8.47
C ASP A 18 -2.72 -14.88 9.02
N GLY A 19 -1.87 -14.38 9.92
CA GLY A 19 -2.07 -13.09 10.59
C GLY A 19 -1.81 -11.86 9.71
N ALA A 20 -0.84 -11.94 8.79
CA ALA A 20 -0.51 -10.85 7.87
C ALA A 20 -1.58 -10.72 6.77
N ASP A 21 -2.06 -11.86 6.27
CA ASP A 21 -3.11 -11.94 5.26
C ASP A 21 -4.45 -11.43 5.80
N ALA A 22 -4.79 -11.74 7.06
CA ALA A 22 -5.99 -11.20 7.71
C ALA A 22 -5.93 -9.67 7.91
N GLY A 23 -4.74 -9.11 8.16
CA GLY A 23 -4.52 -7.67 8.22
C GLY A 23 -4.75 -7.00 6.87
N PHE A 24 -4.15 -7.55 5.82
CA PHE A 24 -4.32 -7.08 4.44
C PHE A 24 -5.79 -7.11 3.99
N GLU A 25 -6.48 -8.24 4.18
CA GLU A 25 -7.89 -8.39 3.78
C GLU A 25 -8.82 -7.40 4.50
N ARG A 26 -8.55 -7.11 5.78
CA ARG A 26 -9.30 -6.10 6.54
C ARG A 26 -9.11 -4.70 5.96
N GLU A 27 -7.87 -4.29 5.70
CA GLU A 27 -7.60 -2.97 5.12
C GLU A 27 -8.15 -2.85 3.69
N LEU A 28 -8.08 -3.93 2.89
CA LEU A 28 -8.70 -3.99 1.57
C LEU A 28 -10.23 -3.84 1.65
N SER A 29 -10.88 -4.52 2.60
CA SER A 29 -12.32 -4.38 2.83
C SER A 29 -12.69 -2.95 3.24
N ASN A 30 -11.91 -2.33 4.12
CA ASN A 30 -12.10 -0.94 4.54
C ASN A 30 -11.96 0.03 3.36
N ALA A 31 -10.91 -0.13 2.55
CA ALA A 31 -10.71 0.67 1.35
C ALA A 31 -11.90 0.56 0.38
N ARG A 32 -12.41 -0.65 0.14
CA ARG A 32 -13.60 -0.86 -0.71
C ARG A 32 -14.85 -0.17 -0.15
N ALA A 33 -15.05 -0.21 1.16
CA ALA A 33 -16.17 0.47 1.82
C ALA A 33 -16.07 2.00 1.66
N LEU A 34 -14.88 2.57 1.81
CA LEU A 34 -14.63 4.00 1.56
C LEU A 34 -14.89 4.36 0.09
N LEU A 35 -14.45 3.52 -0.86
CA LEU A 35 -14.68 3.71 -2.30
C LEU A 35 -16.15 3.67 -2.71
N ALA A 36 -17.00 3.01 -1.92
CA ALA A 36 -18.44 2.92 -2.18
C ALA A 36 -19.23 4.18 -1.75
N GLY A 37 -18.58 5.17 -1.13
CA GLY A 37 -19.21 6.41 -0.69
C GLY A 37 -19.49 7.39 -1.84
N ASP A 38 -20.67 8.02 -1.83
CA ASP A 38 -21.12 8.97 -2.87
C ASP A 38 -20.47 10.37 -2.76
N ASP A 39 -19.73 10.66 -1.69
CA ASP A 39 -19.17 11.98 -1.38
C ASP A 39 -17.67 12.11 -1.72
N LEU A 40 -17.08 11.08 -2.33
CA LEU A 40 -15.68 11.09 -2.77
C LEU A 40 -15.41 12.21 -3.79
N ARG A 41 -14.37 13.01 -3.50
CA ARG A 41 -13.96 14.13 -4.36
C ARG A 41 -12.65 13.87 -5.10
N ALA A 42 -11.83 12.97 -4.59
CA ALA A 42 -10.56 12.56 -5.18
C ALA A 42 -10.13 11.21 -4.61
N VAL A 43 -9.40 10.43 -5.42
CA VAL A 43 -8.82 9.15 -5.00
C VAL A 43 -7.47 8.93 -5.70
N HIS A 44 -6.53 8.33 -4.98
CA HIS A 44 -5.26 7.80 -5.50
C HIS A 44 -5.13 6.36 -5.02
N VAL A 45 -5.07 5.41 -5.96
CA VAL A 45 -4.92 3.98 -5.68
C VAL A 45 -3.65 3.49 -6.35
N GLY A 46 -2.79 2.80 -5.59
CA GLY A 46 -1.68 2.02 -6.11
C GLY A 46 -1.96 0.54 -5.88
N VAL A 47 -1.79 -0.28 -6.91
CA VAL A 47 -1.98 -1.74 -6.87
C VAL A 47 -0.64 -2.39 -7.22
N VAL A 48 -0.18 -3.29 -6.36
CA VAL A 48 1.02 -4.10 -6.63
C VAL A 48 0.57 -5.44 -7.20
N ARG A 49 1.00 -5.77 -8.42
CA ARG A 49 0.71 -7.06 -9.07
C ARG A 49 1.99 -7.58 -9.73
N GLY A 50 2.44 -8.78 -9.34
CA GLY A 50 3.62 -9.41 -9.95
C GLY A 50 4.91 -8.59 -9.80
N GLY A 51 5.01 -7.75 -8.75
CA GLY A 51 6.14 -6.83 -8.56
C GLY A 51 6.05 -5.51 -9.32
N GLU A 52 5.06 -5.35 -10.20
CA GLU A 52 4.76 -4.09 -10.88
C GLU A 52 3.74 -3.27 -10.07
N VAL A 53 3.89 -1.94 -10.11
CA VAL A 53 2.98 -1.00 -9.43
C VAL A 53 2.12 -0.29 -10.47
N GLU A 54 0.83 -0.58 -10.49
CA GLU A 54 -0.16 0.15 -11.28
C GLU A 54 -0.80 1.24 -10.42
N THR A 55 -0.79 2.50 -10.88
CA THR A 55 -1.42 3.60 -10.15
C THR A 55 -2.56 4.23 -10.96
N ALA A 56 -3.66 4.54 -10.27
CA ALA A 56 -4.82 5.19 -10.85
C ALA A 56 -5.23 6.41 -10.00
N VAL A 57 -5.51 7.53 -10.68
CA VAL A 57 -5.92 8.79 -10.07
C VAL A 57 -7.16 9.32 -10.75
N ALA A 58 -8.21 9.60 -9.98
CA ALA A 58 -9.43 10.24 -10.46
C ALA A 58 -9.79 11.45 -9.59
N ARG A 59 -10.28 12.51 -10.23
CA ARG A 59 -10.62 13.80 -9.58
C ARG A 59 -11.87 14.39 -10.21
N GLY A 60 -12.74 15.01 -9.41
CA GLY A 60 -13.90 15.77 -9.89
C GLY A 60 -13.75 17.28 -9.63
N GLY A 61 -14.11 18.09 -10.64
CA GLY A 61 -14.19 19.56 -10.56
C GLY A 61 -12.89 20.30 -10.93
N ASP A 62 -13.04 21.56 -11.37
CA ASP A 62 -11.95 22.42 -11.83
C ASP A 62 -11.53 23.48 -10.78
N GLY A 63 -10.26 23.91 -10.84
CA GLY A 63 -9.75 25.09 -10.10
C GLY A 63 -8.76 24.80 -8.96
N ASP A 64 -8.38 25.84 -8.22
CA ASP A 64 -7.34 25.81 -7.18
C ASP A 64 -7.63 24.84 -6.02
N GLN A 65 -8.91 24.63 -5.70
CA GLN A 65 -9.34 23.65 -4.68
C GLN A 65 -9.00 22.21 -5.10
N THR A 66 -9.07 21.89 -6.39
CA THR A 66 -8.66 20.57 -6.92
C THR A 66 -7.16 20.38 -6.80
N ARG A 67 -6.37 21.44 -7.06
CA ARG A 67 -4.90 21.40 -6.89
C ARG A 67 -4.48 21.20 -5.44
N LEU A 68 -5.07 21.96 -4.50
CA LEU A 68 -4.76 21.80 -3.08
C LEU A 68 -5.11 20.41 -2.58
N ARG A 69 -6.26 19.84 -2.98
CA ARG A 69 -6.64 18.46 -2.64
C ARG A 69 -5.66 17.42 -3.17
N ALA A 70 -5.18 17.59 -4.41
CA ALA A 70 -4.17 16.71 -4.98
C ALA A 70 -2.86 16.78 -4.19
N LEU A 71 -2.43 17.97 -3.78
CA LEU A 71 -1.24 18.15 -2.94
C LEU A 71 -1.43 17.58 -1.52
N THR A 72 -2.62 17.74 -0.92
CA THR A 72 -2.95 17.12 0.36
C THR A 72 -2.90 15.59 0.28
N LEU A 73 -3.42 15.01 -0.79
CA LEU A 73 -3.38 13.57 -1.03
C LEU A 73 -1.93 13.07 -1.20
N LEU A 74 -1.14 13.79 -1.98
CA LEU A 74 0.30 13.49 -2.13
C LEU A 74 1.03 13.59 -0.79
N ALA A 75 0.77 14.62 0.01
CA ALA A 75 1.38 14.79 1.33
C ALA A 75 1.00 13.66 2.29
N ALA A 76 -0.28 13.22 2.28
CA ALA A 76 -0.72 12.07 3.07
C ALA A 76 -0.03 10.77 2.62
N HIS A 77 0.13 10.58 1.31
CA HIS A 77 0.84 9.43 0.75
C HIS A 77 2.32 9.43 1.16
N LEU A 78 3.04 10.55 0.98
CA LEU A 78 4.43 10.70 1.37
C LEU A 78 4.63 10.41 2.87
N ARG A 79 3.75 10.90 3.73
CA ARG A 79 3.83 10.63 5.17
C ARG A 79 3.69 9.15 5.51
N THR A 80 2.80 8.45 4.81
CA THR A 80 2.55 7.01 5.03
C THR A 80 3.75 6.19 4.59
N VAL A 81 4.22 6.40 3.35
CA VAL A 81 5.37 5.67 2.80
C VAL A 81 6.65 5.98 3.58
N ALA A 82 6.85 7.22 4.01
CA ALA A 82 8.01 7.61 4.81
C ALA A 82 8.04 6.88 6.16
N ALA A 83 6.88 6.73 6.81
CA ALA A 83 6.76 5.98 8.05
C ALA A 83 7.09 4.49 7.86
N GLU A 84 6.62 3.88 6.76
CA GLU A 84 6.92 2.48 6.43
C GLU A 84 8.40 2.25 6.08
N ALA A 85 9.00 3.18 5.34
CA ALA A 85 10.41 3.11 4.95
C ALA A 85 11.38 3.56 6.05
N GLY A 86 10.88 4.12 7.15
CA GLY A 86 11.70 4.65 8.24
C GLY A 86 12.54 5.86 7.86
N VAL A 87 12.09 6.67 6.91
CA VAL A 87 12.80 7.86 6.40
C VAL A 87 12.03 9.15 6.68
N ASP A 88 12.71 10.30 6.61
CA ASP A 88 12.05 11.60 6.71
C ASP A 88 11.18 11.87 5.45
N PRO A 89 9.96 12.42 5.59
CA PRO A 89 9.10 12.74 4.46
C PRO A 89 9.73 13.68 3.43
N GLY A 90 10.58 14.62 3.85
CA GLY A 90 11.30 15.53 2.95
C GLY A 90 12.37 14.82 2.14
N THR A 91 13.10 13.88 2.74
CA THR A 91 14.05 13.00 2.04
C THR A 91 13.34 12.14 1.00
N LEU A 92 12.24 11.47 1.39
CA LEU A 92 11.45 10.65 0.47
C LEU A 92 10.91 11.48 -0.71
N ALA A 93 10.43 12.69 -0.45
CA ALA A 93 9.93 13.58 -1.51
C ALA A 93 11.03 13.97 -2.51
N ALA A 94 12.24 14.23 -2.03
CA ALA A 94 13.38 14.54 -2.89
C ALA A 94 13.79 13.34 -3.76
N ASP A 95 13.84 12.14 -3.17
CA ASP A 95 14.14 10.91 -3.91
C ASP A 95 13.08 10.56 -4.94
N ALA A 96 11.80 10.71 -4.58
CA ALA A 96 10.68 10.52 -5.50
C ALA A 96 10.73 11.51 -6.68
N ALA A 97 11.06 12.78 -6.41
CA ALA A 97 11.22 13.78 -7.46
C ALA A 97 12.40 13.47 -8.40
N ARG A 98 13.52 12.96 -7.87
CA ARG A 98 14.66 12.51 -8.68
C ARG A 98 14.27 11.35 -9.59
N LEU A 99 13.64 10.31 -9.04
CA LEU A 99 13.20 9.13 -9.80
C LEU A 99 12.18 9.50 -10.89
N ALA A 100 11.23 10.38 -10.59
CA ALA A 100 10.27 10.85 -11.59
C ALA A 100 10.96 11.54 -12.78
N GLY A 101 12.00 12.33 -12.53
CA GLY A 101 12.79 12.97 -13.59
C GLY A 101 13.59 11.98 -14.45
N GLU A 102 14.01 10.84 -13.89
CA GLU A 102 14.70 9.78 -14.62
C GLU A 102 13.75 8.99 -15.54
N MET A 103 12.47 8.85 -15.15
CA MET A 103 11.44 8.18 -15.98
C MET A 103 11.01 9.01 -17.20
N GLU A 104 11.07 10.34 -17.11
CA GLU A 104 10.73 11.24 -18.23
C GLU A 104 11.89 11.42 -19.23
N ALA A 105 13.11 11.01 -18.87
CA ALA A 105 14.26 11.10 -19.76
C ALA A 105 14.25 9.94 -20.77
N PRO A 106 14.13 10.21 -22.09
CA PRO A 106 14.16 9.19 -23.13
C PRO A 106 15.54 8.56 -23.34
#